data_AF-A0A2E4DX14-F1
#
_entry.id   AF-A0A2E4DX14-F1
#
_cell.length_a   1.000
_cell.length_b   1.000
_cell.length_c   1.000
_cell.angle_alpha   90.00
_cell.angle_beta   90.00
_cell.angle_gamma   90.00
#
_symmetry.space_group_name_H-M   'P 1'
#
loop_
_entity.id
_entity.type
_entity.pdbx_description
1 polymer ?
#
loop_
_entity_poly.entity_id
_entity_poly.type
_entity_poly.pdbx_seq_one_letter_code
_entity_poly.pdbx_strand_id
1 'polypeptide(L)'
;MVGTPLRWMMTNYLNQKPLPISGIPWFCYVILIASTCIAVGLQWDISWHMTIGRDSFWTPAHMVIYLGGILGGLISAILVFKMTFFDKNEGMNSGVKFWGFTGPMAAGVCIWG
;
A
#
# COMPACT_ATOMS: atom_id res chain seq x y z
N MET A 1 35.57 7.22 37.32
CA MET A 1 34.16 7.26 36.87
C MET A 1 34.10 6.92 35.38
N VAL A 2 34.08 5.64 35.02
CA VAL A 2 33.85 5.21 33.62
C VAL A 2 32.85 4.05 33.69
N GLY A 3 31.57 4.38 33.76
CA GLY A 3 30.49 3.41 33.64
C GLY A 3 30.41 2.95 32.20
N THR A 4 30.61 1.65 31.98
CA THR A 4 30.74 1.00 30.68
C THR A 4 29.54 1.26 29.75
N PRO A 5 29.74 1.86 28.55
CA PRO A 5 28.67 2.06 27.56
C PRO A 5 28.02 0.74 27.10
N LEU A 6 28.78 -0.36 27.20
CA LEU A 6 28.32 -1.71 26.85
C LEU A 6 27.15 -2.19 27.73
N ARG A 7 27.18 -1.89 29.03
CA ARG A 7 26.13 -2.29 29.97
C ARG A 7 24.82 -1.57 29.66
N TRP A 8 24.89 -0.28 29.32
CA TRP A 8 23.73 0.53 28.96
C TRP A 8 23.11 0.06 27.64
N MET A 9 23.94 -0.24 26.63
CA MET A 9 23.50 -0.77 25.35
C MET A 9 22.83 -2.15 25.49
N MET A 10 23.39 -3.05 26.29
CA MET A 10 22.79 -4.36 26.57
C MET A 10 21.44 -4.24 27.29
N THR A 11 21.31 -3.38 28.30
CA THR A 11 20.01 -3.14 28.94
C THR A 11 18.98 -2.59 27.96
N ASN A 12 19.35 -1.72 27.03
CA ASN A 12 18.41 -1.21 26.03
C ASN A 12 18.00 -2.28 25.01
N TYR A 13 18.91 -3.16 24.62
CA TYR A 13 18.63 -4.28 23.71
C TYR A 13 17.68 -5.29 24.36
N LEU A 14 17.89 -5.59 25.64
CA LEU A 14 17.06 -6.52 26.41
C LEU A 14 15.71 -5.93 26.85
N ASN A 15 15.56 -4.60 26.83
CA ASN A 15 14.35 -3.90 27.20
C ASN A 15 13.52 -3.46 25.96
N GLN A 16 13.89 -3.95 24.77
CA GLN A 16 13.02 -3.85 23.60
C GLN A 16 11.83 -4.79 23.83
N LYS A 17 10.65 -4.20 24.06
CA LYS A 17 9.40 -4.95 24.04
C LYS A 17 9.33 -5.68 22.69
N PRO A 18 9.04 -6.99 22.64
CA PRO A 18 8.87 -7.68 21.37
C PRO A 18 7.82 -6.90 20.58
N LEU A 19 8.14 -6.53 19.35
CA LEU A 19 7.17 -5.91 18.46
C LEU A 19 5.96 -6.83 18.45
N PRO A 20 4.74 -6.32 18.73
CA PRO A 20 3.56 -7.17 18.67
C PRO A 20 3.54 -7.84 17.31
N ILE A 21 3.31 -9.17 17.28
CA ILE A 21 3.06 -9.88 16.03
C ILE A 21 1.72 -9.36 15.51
N SER A 22 1.79 -8.23 14.84
CA SER A 22 0.71 -7.68 14.05
C SER A 22 0.48 -8.67 12.93
N GLY A 23 -0.73 -9.22 12.85
CA GLY A 23 -1.16 -9.89 11.63
C GLY A 23 -0.96 -8.98 10.40
N ILE A 24 -1.06 -9.57 9.21
CA ILE A 24 -0.99 -8.81 7.96
C ILE A 24 -1.99 -7.64 8.05
N PRO A 25 -1.56 -6.39 7.84
CA PRO A 25 -2.46 -5.26 7.94
C PRO A 25 -3.64 -5.38 6.97
N TRP A 26 -4.83 -4.96 7.41
CA TRP A 26 -6.06 -5.11 6.63
C TRP A 26 -5.95 -4.51 5.21
N PHE A 27 -5.23 -3.39 5.06
CA PHE A 27 -5.05 -2.70 3.78
C PHE A 27 -4.26 -3.54 2.77
N CYS A 28 -3.39 -4.45 3.22
CA CYS A 28 -2.68 -5.38 2.32
C CYS A 28 -3.67 -6.33 1.63
N TYR A 29 -4.72 -6.78 2.31
CA TYR A 29 -5.76 -7.60 1.71
C TYR A 29 -6.55 -6.80 0.66
N VAL A 30 -6.83 -5.52 0.91
CA VAL A 30 -7.54 -4.68 -0.06
C VAL A 30 -6.69 -4.43 -1.30
N ILE A 31 -5.39 -4.16 -1.13
CA ILE A 31 -4.46 -4.03 -2.25
C ILE A 31 -4.37 -5.35 -3.04
N LEU A 32 -4.30 -6.49 -2.36
CA LEU A 32 -4.30 -7.80 -3.01
C LEU A 32 -5.56 -8.02 -3.87
N ILE A 33 -6.74 -7.69 -3.33
CA ILE A 33 -8.00 -7.76 -4.08
C ILE A 33 -7.96 -6.79 -5.28
N ALA A 34 -7.52 -5.55 -5.06
CA ALA A 34 -7.40 -4.53 -6.11
C ALA A 34 -6.50 -5.00 -7.26
N SER A 35 -5.30 -5.50 -6.96
CA SER A 35 -4.36 -6.05 -7.94
C SER A 35 -4.93 -7.26 -8.67
N THR A 36 -5.66 -8.13 -7.97
CA THR A 36 -6.31 -9.29 -8.57
C THR A 36 -7.41 -8.86 -9.54
N CYS A 37 -8.23 -7.89 -9.17
CA CYS A 37 -9.25 -7.31 -10.05
C CYS A 37 -8.62 -6.71 -11.32
N ILE A 38 -7.53 -5.94 -11.20
CA ILE A 38 -6.84 -5.37 -12.36
C ILE A 38 -6.28 -6.48 -13.26
N ALA A 39 -5.58 -7.46 -12.71
CA ALA A 39 -4.96 -8.53 -13.49
C ALA A 39 -6.00 -9.39 -14.24
N VAL A 40 -7.07 -9.81 -13.54
CA VAL A 40 -8.15 -10.59 -14.13
C VAL A 40 -8.96 -9.75 -15.12
N GLY A 41 -9.25 -8.50 -14.76
CA GLY A 41 -9.99 -7.57 -15.59
C GLY A 41 -9.27 -7.31 -16.92
N LEU A 42 -7.97 -7.04 -16.90
CA LEU A 42 -7.15 -6.84 -18.11
C LEU A 42 -7.13 -8.07 -19.02
N GLN A 43 -6.94 -9.27 -18.44
CA GLN A 43 -6.93 -10.49 -19.25
C GLN A 43 -8.30 -10.77 -19.87
N TRP A 44 -9.37 -10.49 -19.13
CA TRP A 44 -10.74 -10.59 -19.63
C TRP A 44 -11.00 -9.56 -20.73
N ASP A 45 -10.53 -8.33 -20.57
CA ASP A 45 -10.70 -7.24 -21.54
C ASP A 45 -10.11 -7.60 -22.91
N ILE A 46 -8.88 -8.11 -22.91
CA ILE A 46 -8.23 -8.63 -24.13
C ILE A 46 -9.06 -9.75 -24.76
N SER A 47 -9.53 -10.70 -23.94
CA SER A 47 -10.33 -11.83 -24.41
C SER A 47 -11.68 -11.39 -24.99
N TRP A 48 -12.31 -10.38 -24.37
CA TRP A 48 -13.58 -9.80 -24.79
C TRP A 48 -13.44 -9.17 -26.18
N HIS A 49 -12.42 -8.33 -26.37
CA HIS A 49 -12.12 -7.71 -27.64
C HIS A 49 -11.90 -8.71 -28.78
N MET A 50 -11.21 -9.81 -28.50
CA MET A 50 -10.94 -10.85 -29.50
C MET A 50 -12.18 -11.65 -29.89
N THR A 51 -13.20 -11.73 -29.03
CA THR A 51 -14.34 -12.66 -29.20
C THR A 51 -15.65 -11.97 -29.53
N ILE A 52 -15.96 -10.84 -28.89
CA ILE A 52 -17.25 -10.14 -29.02
C ILE A 52 -17.11 -8.90 -29.91
N GLY A 53 -15.90 -8.32 -30.01
CA GLY A 53 -15.66 -7.11 -30.79
C GLY A 53 -15.84 -5.83 -29.97
N ARG A 54 -15.89 -4.69 -30.69
CA ARG A 54 -15.45 -3.38 -30.19
C ARG A 54 -15.99 -2.97 -28.82
N ASP A 55 -15.09 -2.43 -28.00
CA ASP A 55 -15.39 -2.01 -26.65
C ASP A 55 -16.38 -0.87 -26.52
N SER A 56 -17.31 -1.07 -25.61
CA SER A 56 -18.07 -0.01 -24.97
C SER A 56 -17.38 0.39 -23.66
N PHE A 57 -17.54 1.64 -23.24
CA PHE A 57 -16.95 2.15 -22.00
C PHE A 57 -17.32 1.32 -20.75
N TRP A 58 -18.45 0.61 -20.81
CA TRP A 58 -19.03 -0.14 -19.70
C TRP A 58 -18.97 -1.66 -19.87
N THR A 59 -17.93 -2.21 -20.51
CA THR A 59 -17.79 -3.67 -20.61
C THR A 59 -17.66 -4.29 -19.20
N PRO A 60 -18.09 -5.55 -19.01
CA PRO A 60 -17.89 -6.25 -17.75
C PRO A 60 -16.42 -6.28 -17.31
N ALA A 61 -15.49 -6.40 -18.26
CA ALA A 61 -14.06 -6.36 -18.00
C ALA A 61 -13.62 -4.98 -17.47
N HIS A 62 -14.05 -3.89 -18.12
CA HIS A 62 -13.82 -2.52 -17.64
C HIS A 62 -14.31 -2.30 -16.21
N MET A 63 -15.49 -2.82 -15.86
CA MET A 63 -16.04 -2.66 -14.50
C MET A 63 -15.15 -3.31 -13.43
N VAL A 64 -14.56 -4.47 -13.73
CA VAL A 64 -13.64 -5.15 -12.82
C VAL A 64 -12.32 -4.37 -12.69
N ILE A 65 -11.81 -3.82 -13.79
CA ILE A 65 -10.62 -2.95 -13.78
C ILE A 65 -10.90 -1.68 -12.96
N TYR A 66 -12.05 -1.03 -13.14
CA TYR A 66 -12.44 0.15 -12.39
C TYR A 66 -12.56 -0.14 -10.89
N LEU A 67 -13.14 -1.28 -10.51
CA LEU A 67 -13.19 -1.69 -9.11
C LEU A 67 -11.78 -1.80 -8.51
N GLY A 68 -10.86 -2.46 -9.22
CA GLY A 68 -9.48 -2.60 -8.78
C GLY A 68 -8.75 -1.26 -8.66
N GLY A 69 -8.88 -0.39 -9.67
CA GLY A 69 -8.27 0.94 -9.67
C GLY A 69 -8.81 1.83 -8.54
N ILE A 70 -10.13 1.84 -8.31
CA ILE A 70 -10.76 2.60 -7.22
C ILE A 70 -10.28 2.09 -5.86
N LEU A 71 -10.27 0.77 -5.64
CA LEU A 71 -9.81 0.19 -4.37
C LEU A 71 -8.33 0.48 -4.12
N GLY A 72 -7.47 0.24 -5.11
CA GLY A 72 -6.02 0.46 -5.01
C GLY A 72 -5.68 1.93 -4.78
N GLY A 73 -6.29 2.83 -5.57
CA GLY A 73 -6.07 4.27 -5.47
C GLY A 73 -6.59 4.86 -4.15
N LEU A 74 -7.81 4.53 -3.74
CA LEU A 74 -8.41 5.08 -2.52
C LEU A 74 -7.67 4.64 -1.26
N ILE A 75 -7.36 3.34 -1.12
CA ILE A 75 -6.64 2.84 0.06
C ILE A 75 -5.25 3.46 0.14
N SER A 76 -4.56 3.57 -1.00
CA SER A 76 -3.24 4.18 -1.07
C SER A 76 -3.27 5.67 -0.74
N ALA A 77 -4.27 6.42 -1.24
CA ALA A 77 -4.47 7.81 -0.90
C ALA A 77 -4.74 7.99 0.59
N ILE A 78 -5.60 7.16 1.19
CA ILE A 78 -5.88 7.17 2.63
C ILE A 78 -4.60 6.92 3.43
N LEU A 79 -3.77 5.96 3.03
CA LEU A 79 -2.50 5.67 3.70
C LEU A 79 -1.53 6.87 3.64
N VAL A 80 -1.36 7.47 2.46
CA VAL A 80 -0.51 8.65 2.26
C VAL A 80 -1.02 9.82 3.10
N PHE A 81 -2.32 10.10 3.12
CA PHE A 81 -2.89 11.19 3.91
C PHE A 81 -2.77 10.95 5.42
N LYS A 82 -3.04 9.72 5.87
CA LYS A 82 -2.93 9.38 7.28
C LYS A 82 -1.49 9.59 7.77
N MET A 83 -0.53 9.11 6.99
CA MET A 83 0.89 9.21 7.30
C MET A 83 1.44 10.64 7.18
N THR A 84 0.94 11.43 6.23
CA THR A 84 1.35 12.83 6.03
C THR A 84 0.86 13.74 7.16
N PHE A 85 -0.41 13.61 7.57
CA PHE A 85 -1.05 14.55 8.47
C PHE A 85 -1.07 14.10 9.94
N PHE A 86 -1.15 12.79 10.21
CA PHE A 86 -1.37 12.28 11.56
C PHE A 86 -0.11 11.59 12.14
N ASP A 87 0.69 10.89 11.32
CA ASP A 87 1.84 10.09 11.80
C ASP A 87 3.21 10.72 11.46
N LYS A 88 3.42 12.00 11.82
CA LYS A 88 4.60 12.78 11.40
C LYS A 88 5.95 12.21 11.87
N ASN A 89 5.99 11.50 13.01
CA ASN A 89 7.25 11.01 13.62
C ASN A 89 7.62 9.58 13.22
N GLU A 90 6.63 8.69 13.06
CA GLU A 90 6.87 7.29 12.64
C GLU A 90 6.83 7.14 11.11
N GLY A 91 6.05 7.98 10.44
CA GLY A 91 5.94 7.99 8.99
C GLY A 91 7.23 8.41 8.29
N MET A 92 7.97 9.36 8.87
CA MET A 92 9.18 9.90 8.23
C MET A 92 10.37 8.94 8.24
N ASN A 93 10.39 7.97 9.17
CA ASN A 93 11.44 6.93 9.24
C ASN A 93 11.15 5.72 8.34
N SER A 94 9.93 5.61 7.80
CA SER A 94 9.42 4.41 7.13
C SER A 94 8.88 4.67 5.71
N GLY A 95 8.53 5.92 5.39
CA GLY A 95 7.89 6.32 4.15
C GLY A 95 8.76 7.23 3.29
N VAL A 96 8.43 7.30 1.99
CA VAL A 96 9.08 8.20 1.04
C VAL A 96 8.24 9.47 0.90
N LYS A 97 8.94 10.60 0.85
CA LYS A 97 8.33 11.92 0.68
C LYS A 97 8.32 12.30 -0.79
N PHE A 98 7.15 12.56 -1.35
CA PHE A 98 6.97 12.99 -2.73
C PHE A 98 6.02 14.19 -2.76
N TRP A 99 6.49 15.32 -3.33
CA TRP A 99 5.71 16.57 -3.45
C TRP A 99 5.03 17.05 -2.15
N GLY A 100 5.68 16.85 -1.01
CA GLY A 100 5.16 17.31 0.29
C GLY A 100 4.29 16.29 1.02
N PHE A 101 3.89 15.19 0.39
CA PHE A 101 3.20 14.07 1.01
C PHE A 101 4.20 12.96 1.39
N THR A 102 3.99 12.31 2.54
CA THR A 102 4.82 11.19 3.02
C THR A 102 3.96 9.93 3.07
N GLY A 103 4.40 8.86 2.44
CA GLY A 103 3.66 7.60 2.41
C GLY A 103 4.53 6.38 2.08
N PRO A 104 3.99 5.16 2.16
CA PRO A 104 4.68 3.97 1.69
C PRO A 104 4.92 4.07 0.17
N MET A 105 6.10 3.64 -0.31
CA MET A 105 6.41 3.66 -1.75
C MET A 105 5.37 2.91 -2.59
N ALA A 106 4.93 1.74 -2.11
CA ALA A 106 3.91 0.95 -2.78
C ALA A 106 2.58 1.71 -2.94
N ALA A 107 2.19 2.54 -1.96
CA ALA A 107 1.00 3.38 -2.07
C ALA A 107 1.16 4.45 -3.16
N GLY A 108 2.37 5.03 -3.29
CA GLY A 108 2.68 5.96 -4.38
C GLY A 108 2.53 5.32 -5.77
N VAL A 109 3.01 4.09 -5.92
CA VAL A 109 2.85 3.31 -7.17
C VAL A 109 1.38 3.06 -7.47
N CYS A 110 0.61 2.59 -6.48
CA CYS A 110 -0.82 2.32 -6.67
C CYS A 110 -1.67 3.55 -7.01
N ILE A 111 -1.24 4.76 -6.65
CA ILE A 111 -1.93 6.01 -7.02
C ILE A 111 -1.64 6.40 -8.47
N TRP A 112 -0.42 6.13 -8.96
CA TRP A 112 -0.02 6.51 -10.32
C TRP A 112 -0.42 5.49 -11.38
N GLY A 113 -0.47 4.21 -11.03
CA GLY A 113 -0.61 3.11 -11.99
C GLY A 113 0.75 2.58 -12.44
#